data_AF-A0A2V8G1N6-F1
#
_entry.id   AF-A0A2V8G1N6-F1
#
_cell.length_a   1.000
_cell.length_b   1.000
_cell.length_c   1.000
_cell.angle_alpha   90.00
_cell.angle_beta   90.00
_cell.angle_gamma   90.00
#
_symmetry.space_group_name_H-M   'P 1'
#
loop_
_entity.id
_entity.type
_entity.pdbx_description
1 polymer ?
#
loop_
_entity_poly.entity_id
_entity_poly.type
_entity_poly.pdbx_seq_one_letter_code
_entity_poly.pdbx_strand_id
1 'polypeptide(L)'
;MVLPAALVAVALTAAQQPGWDRTRLVDVLDRMIVSGEPRHVDHDEGQELQALLTTALGRDDDPELKSLAIRAAIPVVPRIDRPLFSLADPGSLHVRASRVLTLPWAVAFTATLEARPDSGAWRRVARIPSGRDFTERLDRVFPRAWLSPGFHDLQVRARIQYDALPDGLPREETRALPSLHYGVWSGAIEARAVTRFVERGRYVSVARLDAGLPDVPLAIWLMQLPYAEPGVEAYWRTEWCTLAAHPSGEGQTFSDVCSVAAFQAPQGTVAEVWVKIGDVVIDGEQARWAESEPSLEGAFLRRSGRAPIRLALLPTVVTAAEQAWPTPALLVRPADMTVN
;
A
#
# COMPACT_ATOMS: atom_id res chain seq x y z
N MET A 1 60.67 -4.54 -37.41
CA MET A 1 60.19 -5.42 -36.33
C MET A 1 59.14 -4.65 -35.54
N VAL A 2 57.87 -4.82 -35.90
CA VAL A 2 56.70 -4.27 -35.20
C VAL A 2 55.60 -5.32 -35.38
N LEU A 3 55.10 -5.88 -34.28
CA LEU A 3 53.96 -6.79 -34.26
C LEU A 3 52.68 -5.96 -34.03
N PRO A 4 51.62 -6.12 -34.84
CA PRO A 4 50.32 -5.55 -34.52
C PRO A 4 49.53 -6.48 -33.60
N ALA A 5 48.89 -5.87 -32.59
CA ALA A 5 47.92 -6.51 -31.71
C ALA A 5 46.65 -6.88 -32.50
N ALA A 6 46.28 -8.16 -32.48
CA ALA A 6 45.02 -8.63 -33.02
C ALA A 6 43.88 -8.20 -32.09
N LEU A 7 42.96 -7.39 -32.63
CA LEU A 7 41.64 -7.14 -32.06
C LEU A 7 40.89 -8.47 -31.96
N VAL A 8 40.67 -8.95 -30.73
CA VAL A 8 39.67 -9.99 -30.47
C VAL A 8 38.31 -9.31 -30.57
N ALA A 9 37.69 -9.39 -31.75
CA ALA A 9 36.28 -9.10 -31.90
C ALA A 9 35.51 -10.18 -31.14
N VAL A 10 35.13 -9.87 -29.89
CA VAL A 10 34.12 -10.63 -29.17
C VAL A 10 32.82 -10.39 -29.91
N ALA A 11 32.46 -11.33 -30.78
CA ALA A 11 31.09 -11.49 -31.22
C ALA A 11 30.26 -11.72 -29.96
N LEU A 12 29.58 -10.68 -29.50
CA LEU A 12 28.39 -10.80 -28.69
C LEU A 12 27.35 -11.51 -29.56
N THR A 13 27.47 -12.84 -29.63
CA THR A 13 26.33 -13.69 -29.92
C THR A 13 25.19 -13.17 -29.08
N ALA A 14 24.08 -12.85 -29.75
CA ALA A 14 22.79 -12.64 -29.12
C ALA A 14 22.52 -13.86 -28.23
N ALA A 15 22.98 -13.79 -26.99
CA ALA A 15 22.47 -14.61 -25.92
C ALA A 15 21.00 -14.23 -25.89
N GLN A 16 20.15 -15.18 -26.30
CA GLN A 16 18.72 -15.14 -26.05
C GLN A 16 18.55 -14.67 -24.62
N GLN A 17 18.17 -13.41 -24.45
CA GLN A 17 17.63 -12.97 -23.17
C GLN A 17 16.45 -13.93 -22.90
N PRO A 18 16.37 -14.53 -21.71
CA PRO A 18 15.30 -15.46 -21.39
C PRO A 18 13.97 -14.80 -21.78
N GLY A 19 13.21 -15.51 -22.62
CA GLY A 19 12.06 -14.98 -23.31
C GLY A 19 11.10 -14.29 -22.34
N TRP A 20 10.84 -13.02 -22.61
CA TRP A 20 9.84 -12.25 -21.91
C TRP A 20 8.47 -12.74 -22.35
N ASP A 21 7.70 -13.24 -21.39
CA ASP A 21 6.31 -13.64 -21.58
C ASP A 21 5.41 -12.42 -21.39
N ARG A 22 4.67 -12.04 -22.44
CA ARG A 22 3.64 -10.98 -22.42
C ARG A 22 2.72 -11.13 -21.21
N THR A 23 2.41 -12.36 -20.82
CA THR A 23 1.58 -12.70 -19.66
C THR A 23 2.11 -12.05 -18.39
N ARG A 24 3.43 -12.16 -18.12
CA ARG A 24 4.05 -11.57 -16.93
C ARG A 24 3.98 -10.05 -16.92
N LEU A 25 4.12 -9.40 -18.08
CA LEU A 25 4.00 -7.95 -18.19
C LEU A 25 2.56 -7.49 -17.92
N VAL A 26 1.58 -8.19 -18.51
CA VAL A 26 0.15 -7.95 -18.27
C VAL A 26 -0.17 -8.10 -16.78
N ASP A 27 0.26 -9.19 -16.14
CA ASP A 27 0.02 -9.43 -14.72
C ASP A 27 0.59 -8.29 -13.85
N VAL A 28 1.83 -7.86 -14.11
CA VAL A 28 2.42 -6.74 -13.36
C VAL A 28 1.64 -5.44 -13.54
N LEU A 29 1.22 -5.12 -14.78
CA LEU A 29 0.43 -3.92 -15.05
C LEU A 29 -0.95 -3.99 -14.37
N ASP A 30 -1.60 -5.15 -14.36
CA ASP A 30 -2.88 -5.33 -13.66
C ASP A 30 -2.74 -5.13 -12.16
N ARG A 31 -1.67 -5.66 -11.54
CA ARG A 31 -1.37 -5.39 -10.13
C ARG A 31 -1.12 -3.91 -9.85
N MET A 32 -0.42 -3.20 -10.75
CA MET A 32 -0.24 -1.76 -10.67
C MET A 32 -1.55 -0.99 -10.76
N ILE A 33 -2.47 -1.42 -11.64
CA ILE A 33 -3.79 -0.81 -11.81
C ILE A 33 -4.60 -0.90 -10.52
N VAL A 34 -4.55 -2.05 -9.84
CA VAL A 34 -5.33 -2.32 -8.63
C VAL A 34 -4.72 -1.65 -7.41
N SER A 35 -3.40 -1.70 -7.28
CA SER A 35 -2.72 -1.44 -6.01
C SER A 35 -1.78 -0.22 -6.04
N GLY A 36 -1.42 0.24 -7.24
CA GLY A 36 -0.47 1.32 -7.45
C GLY A 36 0.97 0.97 -7.10
N GLU A 37 1.30 -0.33 -7.05
CA GLU A 37 2.65 -0.87 -6.81
C GLU A 37 3.15 -1.69 -8.02
N PRO A 38 4.46 -1.67 -8.34
CA PRO A 38 5.56 -1.10 -7.54
C PRO A 38 5.65 0.44 -7.57
N ARG A 39 6.03 1.02 -6.41
CA ARG A 39 6.13 2.47 -6.14
C ARG A 39 7.19 3.25 -6.92
N HIS A 40 8.29 2.61 -7.31
CA HIS A 40 9.50 3.30 -7.73
C HIS A 40 10.05 2.71 -9.02
N VAL A 41 9.94 3.47 -10.11
CA VAL A 41 10.61 3.17 -11.40
C VAL A 41 12.10 3.46 -11.39
N ASP A 42 12.60 4.15 -10.36
CA ASP A 42 13.96 4.67 -10.33
C ASP A 42 14.97 3.74 -9.65
N HIS A 43 14.52 2.63 -9.05
CA HIS A 43 15.38 1.59 -8.45
C HIS A 43 14.78 0.18 -8.67
N ASP A 44 15.63 -0.85 -8.79
CA ASP A 44 15.28 -2.27 -8.89
C ASP A 44 14.20 -2.62 -9.94
N GLU A 45 13.20 -3.43 -9.57
CA GLU A 45 12.12 -4.01 -10.41
C GLU A 45 11.39 -2.96 -11.26
N GLY A 46 11.30 -1.71 -10.80
CA GLY A 46 10.65 -0.64 -11.54
C GLY A 46 11.46 -0.14 -12.74
N GLN A 47 12.80 -0.15 -12.67
CA GLN A 47 13.66 0.18 -13.82
C GLN A 47 13.57 -0.92 -14.88
N GLU A 48 13.60 -2.19 -14.44
CA GLU A 48 13.43 -3.34 -15.32
C GLU A 48 12.05 -3.29 -16.00
N LEU A 49 10.98 -3.12 -15.23
CA LEU A 49 9.63 -2.95 -15.75
C LEU A 49 9.52 -1.79 -16.75
N GLN A 50 10.11 -0.65 -16.44
CA GLN A 50 10.11 0.53 -17.32
C GLN A 50 10.84 0.26 -18.65
N ALA A 51 12.01 -0.39 -18.60
CA ALA A 51 12.77 -0.73 -19.80
C ALA A 51 12.02 -1.74 -20.70
N LEU A 52 11.35 -2.70 -20.08
CA LEU A 52 10.55 -3.72 -20.76
C LEU A 52 9.31 -3.14 -21.42
N LEU A 53 8.56 -2.34 -20.66
CA LEU A 53 7.38 -1.66 -21.17
C LEU A 53 7.75 -0.75 -22.35
N THR A 54 8.85 0.00 -22.24
CA THR A 54 9.36 0.83 -23.33
C THR A 54 9.68 0.02 -24.58
N THR A 55 10.31 -1.14 -24.42
CA THR A 55 10.64 -2.04 -25.53
C THR A 55 9.38 -2.61 -26.19
N ALA A 56 8.41 -3.07 -25.39
CA ALA A 56 7.17 -3.67 -25.88
C ALA A 56 6.29 -2.63 -26.62
N LEU A 57 6.14 -1.43 -26.06
CA LEU A 57 5.36 -0.35 -26.68
C LEU A 57 6.01 0.22 -27.96
N GLY A 58 7.31 0.00 -28.16
CA GLY A 58 8.04 0.43 -29.37
C GLY A 58 8.04 -0.59 -30.51
N ARG A 59 7.66 -1.85 -30.24
CA ARG A 59 7.73 -2.96 -31.21
C ARG A 59 6.37 -3.34 -31.79
N ASP A 60 5.30 -3.24 -31.01
CA ASP A 60 3.99 -3.76 -31.37
C ASP A 60 2.88 -2.70 -31.28
N ASP A 61 1.93 -2.78 -32.20
CA ASP A 61 0.65 -2.05 -32.13
C ASP A 61 -0.37 -2.87 -31.32
N ASP A 62 -0.04 -3.16 -30.05
CA ASP A 62 -0.90 -3.90 -29.12
C ASP A 62 -1.80 -2.90 -28.34
N PRO A 63 -3.07 -2.70 -28.73
CA PRO A 63 -3.97 -1.76 -28.07
C PRO A 63 -4.33 -2.18 -26.63
N GLU A 64 -4.32 -3.48 -26.33
CA GLU A 64 -4.60 -3.98 -24.99
C GLU A 64 -3.44 -3.61 -24.05
N LEU A 65 -2.21 -3.87 -24.47
CA LEU A 65 -1.02 -3.49 -23.70
C LEU A 65 -0.93 -1.98 -23.52
N LYS A 66 -1.22 -1.20 -24.57
CA LYS A 66 -1.29 0.28 -24.47
C LYS A 66 -2.33 0.71 -23.45
N SER A 67 -3.53 0.11 -23.47
CA SER A 67 -4.59 0.40 -22.50
C SER A 67 -4.14 0.10 -21.07
N LEU A 68 -3.60 -1.09 -20.82
CA LEU A 68 -3.07 -1.48 -19.51
C LEU A 68 -1.96 -0.53 -19.03
N ALA A 69 -1.01 -0.19 -19.91
CA ALA A 69 0.08 0.73 -19.62
C ALA A 69 -0.46 2.12 -19.21
N ILE A 70 -1.46 2.65 -19.93
CA ILE A 70 -2.11 3.93 -19.61
C ILE A 70 -2.76 3.88 -18.22
N ARG A 71 -3.48 2.79 -17.92
CA ARG A 71 -4.17 2.61 -16.64
C ARG A 71 -3.20 2.43 -15.48
N ALA A 72 -2.08 1.76 -15.70
CA ALA A 72 -1.02 1.50 -14.72
C ALA A 72 -0.09 2.70 -14.51
N ALA A 73 0.08 3.57 -15.51
CA ALA A 73 1.01 4.70 -15.43
C ALA A 73 0.58 5.76 -14.42
N ILE A 74 -0.73 5.95 -14.25
CA ILE A 74 -1.32 6.83 -13.24
C ILE A 74 -2.52 6.09 -12.63
N PRO A 75 -2.28 5.17 -11.68
CA PRO A 75 -3.32 4.32 -11.12
C PRO A 75 -4.21 5.15 -10.19
N VAL A 76 -5.51 4.88 -10.20
CA VAL A 76 -6.50 5.54 -9.33
C VAL A 76 -6.83 4.59 -8.19
N VAL A 77 -6.13 4.71 -7.07
CA VAL A 77 -6.21 3.77 -5.95
C VAL A 77 -6.72 4.48 -4.71
N PRO A 78 -7.99 4.25 -4.30
CA PRO A 78 -8.54 4.85 -3.11
C PRO A 78 -8.13 4.05 -1.87
N ARG A 79 -8.01 4.73 -0.74
CA ARG A 79 -7.82 4.14 0.59
C ARG A 79 -8.40 5.06 1.65
N ILE A 80 -8.82 4.49 2.77
CA ILE A 80 -9.21 5.27 3.95
C ILE A 80 -8.02 5.30 4.90
N ASP A 81 -7.47 6.49 5.11
CA ASP A 81 -6.47 6.72 6.15
C ASP A 81 -7.18 6.59 7.51
N ARG A 82 -6.64 5.70 8.37
CA ARG A 82 -7.26 5.34 9.67
C ARG A 82 -8.64 4.74 9.45
N PRO A 83 -8.74 3.47 9.00
CA PRO A 83 -10.01 2.83 8.67
C PRO A 83 -10.97 2.73 9.86
N LEU A 84 -10.46 2.90 11.09
CA LEU A 84 -11.28 3.07 12.28
C LEU A 84 -11.16 4.48 12.84
N PHE A 85 -12.30 5.17 12.92
CA PHE A 85 -12.35 6.57 13.33
C PHE A 85 -13.62 6.92 14.11
N SER A 86 -13.63 8.13 14.67
CA SER A 86 -14.79 8.70 15.35
C SER A 86 -15.30 9.93 14.59
N LEU A 87 -16.53 10.35 14.87
CA LEU A 87 -17.05 11.60 14.30
C LEU A 87 -16.28 12.85 14.74
N ALA A 88 -15.58 12.81 15.88
CA ALA A 88 -14.78 13.92 16.39
C ALA A 88 -13.41 14.03 15.71
N ASP A 89 -12.83 12.91 15.30
CA ASP A 89 -11.59 12.82 14.52
C ASP A 89 -11.82 11.88 13.33
N PRO A 90 -12.47 12.37 12.27
CA PRO A 90 -12.76 11.55 11.10
C PRO A 90 -11.46 11.17 10.39
N GLY A 91 -11.46 9.97 9.83
CA GLY A 91 -10.42 9.55 8.88
C GLY A 91 -10.40 10.45 7.63
N SER A 92 -9.56 10.08 6.68
CA SER A 92 -9.47 10.77 5.39
C SER A 92 -9.60 9.78 4.25
N LEU A 93 -10.31 10.17 3.18
CA LEU A 93 -10.23 9.46 1.91
C LEU A 93 -8.96 9.95 1.22
N HIS A 94 -7.99 9.07 1.06
CA HIS A 94 -6.82 9.30 0.24
C HIS A 94 -6.99 8.56 -1.09
N VAL A 95 -6.64 9.22 -2.19
CA VAL A 95 -6.68 8.60 -3.51
C VAL A 95 -5.37 8.90 -4.19
N ARG A 96 -4.62 7.83 -4.46
CA ARG A 96 -3.45 7.91 -5.30
C ARG A 96 -3.89 8.17 -6.73
N ALA A 97 -3.29 9.16 -7.35
CA ALA A 97 -3.40 9.44 -8.78
C ALA A 97 -2.14 10.13 -9.30
N SER A 98 -1.00 9.90 -8.64
CA SER A 98 0.33 10.31 -9.07
C SER A 98 0.89 9.36 -10.14
N ARG A 99 1.85 9.87 -10.93
CA ARG A 99 2.50 9.08 -11.98
C ARG A 99 3.48 8.09 -11.36
N VAL A 100 3.37 6.83 -11.78
CA VAL A 100 4.26 5.73 -11.36
C VAL A 100 4.98 5.07 -12.53
N LEU A 101 4.49 5.20 -13.77
CA LEU A 101 5.23 4.80 -14.99
C LEU A 101 5.35 5.96 -15.96
N THR A 102 6.44 5.95 -16.73
CA THR A 102 6.63 6.88 -17.85
C THR A 102 6.24 6.19 -19.15
N LEU A 103 5.34 6.81 -19.93
CA LEU A 103 4.96 6.32 -21.26
C LEU A 103 5.53 7.23 -22.36
N PRO A 104 5.62 6.76 -23.62
CA PRO A 104 6.08 7.57 -24.75
C PRO A 104 5.16 8.75 -25.08
N TRP A 105 3.93 8.77 -24.56
CA TRP A 105 2.96 9.85 -24.71
C TRP A 105 2.47 10.34 -23.34
N ALA A 106 1.95 11.56 -23.30
CA ALA A 106 1.35 12.11 -22.09
C ALA A 106 0.04 11.38 -21.77
N VAL A 107 -0.14 11.00 -20.50
CA VAL A 107 -1.42 10.53 -19.96
C VAL A 107 -1.96 11.62 -19.06
N ALA A 108 -3.06 12.24 -19.47
CA ALA A 108 -3.79 13.22 -18.69
C ALA A 108 -5.27 12.86 -18.68
N PHE A 109 -5.90 12.91 -17.51
CA PHE A 109 -7.31 12.60 -17.33
C PHE A 109 -7.91 13.32 -16.13
N THR A 110 -9.24 13.33 -16.07
CA THR A 110 -10.00 13.60 -14.86
C THR A 110 -10.79 12.38 -14.44
N ALA A 111 -10.58 11.90 -13.20
CA ALA A 111 -11.35 10.83 -12.59
C ALA A 111 -12.44 11.41 -11.68
N THR A 112 -13.70 11.10 -11.95
CA THR A 112 -14.81 11.34 -11.03
C THR A 112 -15.03 10.07 -10.22
N LEU A 113 -14.72 10.13 -8.93
CA LEU A 113 -14.99 9.03 -8.01
C LEU A 113 -16.45 9.05 -7.59
N GLU A 114 -17.07 7.88 -7.67
CA GLU A 114 -18.37 7.60 -7.11
C GLU A 114 -18.21 6.47 -6.09
N ALA A 115 -18.95 6.57 -4.99
CA ALA A 115 -19.00 5.53 -3.98
C ALA A 115 -20.44 5.24 -3.57
N ARG A 116 -20.66 4.07 -2.98
CA ARG A 116 -21.86 3.75 -2.23
C ARG A 116 -21.48 2.89 -1.02
N PRO A 117 -21.94 3.22 0.20
CA PRO A 117 -21.82 2.33 1.33
C PRO A 117 -22.91 1.26 1.23
N ASP A 118 -22.53 0.03 1.56
CA ASP A 118 -23.38 -1.14 1.62
C ASP A 118 -24.23 -1.28 0.33
N SER A 119 -25.53 -1.46 0.47
CA SER A 119 -26.48 -1.55 -0.66
C SER A 119 -27.06 -0.19 -1.09
N GLY A 120 -26.39 0.93 -0.76
CA GLY A 120 -26.87 2.29 -1.01
C GLY A 120 -26.81 2.75 -2.48
N ALA A 121 -27.19 4.01 -2.69
CA ALA A 121 -27.10 4.65 -4.01
C ALA A 121 -25.69 5.20 -4.28
N TRP A 122 -25.23 5.08 -5.54
CA TRP A 122 -23.98 5.70 -6.00
C TRP A 122 -24.05 7.22 -5.87
N ARG A 123 -23.02 7.81 -5.24
CA ARG A 123 -22.85 9.25 -5.13
C ARG A 123 -21.44 9.65 -5.51
N ARG A 124 -21.31 10.79 -6.17
CA ARG A 124 -20.02 11.41 -6.42
C ARG A 124 -19.38 11.83 -5.09
N VAL A 125 -18.14 11.41 -4.89
CA VAL A 125 -17.34 11.69 -3.69
C VAL A 125 -16.19 12.66 -3.98
N ALA A 126 -15.52 12.51 -5.12
CA ALA A 126 -14.39 13.37 -5.48
C ALA A 126 -14.27 13.55 -6.99
N ARG A 127 -13.52 14.57 -7.40
CA ARG A 127 -13.05 14.76 -8.77
C ARG A 127 -11.55 15.03 -8.72
N ILE A 128 -10.79 14.18 -9.39
CA ILE A 128 -9.34 14.07 -9.20
C ILE A 128 -8.67 14.23 -10.56
N PRO A 129 -7.84 15.27 -10.74
CA PRO A 129 -6.99 15.36 -11.93
C PRO A 129 -5.84 14.35 -11.84
N SER A 130 -5.45 13.78 -12.98
CA SER A 130 -4.28 12.90 -13.07
C SER A 130 -2.99 13.63 -12.65
N GLY A 131 -2.04 12.88 -12.11
CA GLY A 131 -0.72 13.36 -11.73
C GLY A 131 -0.62 13.94 -10.33
N ARG A 132 -1.70 13.92 -9.52
CA ARG A 132 -1.71 14.42 -8.14
C ARG A 132 -2.57 13.53 -7.25
N ASP A 133 -2.04 13.19 -6.09
CA ASP A 133 -2.81 12.51 -5.06
C ASP A 133 -3.86 13.46 -4.47
N PHE A 134 -5.00 12.90 -4.08
CA PHE A 134 -6.09 13.59 -3.40
C PHE A 134 -6.18 13.11 -1.97
N THR A 135 -6.45 14.01 -1.03
CA THR A 135 -6.72 13.66 0.36
C THR A 135 -7.73 14.66 0.93
N GLU A 136 -8.82 14.14 1.47
CA GLU A 136 -9.84 14.97 2.12
C GLU A 136 -10.49 14.20 3.27
N ARG A 137 -10.91 14.94 4.30
CA ARG A 137 -11.55 14.34 5.48
C ARG A 137 -12.88 13.69 5.10
N LEU A 138 -13.18 12.54 5.69
CA LEU A 138 -14.40 11.78 5.38
C LEU A 138 -15.69 12.56 5.68
N ASP A 139 -15.69 13.43 6.69
CA ASP A 139 -16.84 14.30 7.03
C ASP A 139 -17.15 15.39 6.00
N ARG A 140 -16.22 15.65 5.07
CA ARG A 140 -16.41 16.58 3.95
C ARG A 140 -16.74 15.89 2.64
N VAL A 141 -16.36 14.62 2.50
CA VAL A 141 -16.56 13.82 1.30
C VAL A 141 -17.86 13.02 1.39
N PHE A 142 -18.13 12.42 2.55
CA PHE A 142 -19.25 11.53 2.75
C PHE A 142 -20.46 12.24 3.37
N PRO A 143 -21.67 11.90 2.93
CA PRO A 143 -22.90 12.28 3.62
C PRO A 143 -22.89 11.80 5.08
N ARG A 144 -23.48 12.57 5.99
CA ARG A 144 -23.56 12.21 7.42
C ARG A 144 -24.13 10.81 7.70
N ALA A 145 -25.07 10.33 6.87
CA ALA A 145 -25.66 9.00 7.02
C ALA A 145 -24.64 7.87 6.85
N TRP A 146 -23.61 8.07 6.03
CA TRP A 146 -22.52 7.10 5.82
C TRP A 146 -21.53 7.09 6.98
N LEU A 147 -21.57 8.13 7.82
CA LEU A 147 -20.78 8.24 9.03
C LEU A 147 -21.60 7.79 10.25
N SER A 148 -22.63 6.97 10.01
CA SER A 148 -23.37 6.36 11.09
C SER A 148 -22.48 5.34 11.80
N PRO A 149 -22.59 5.20 13.12
CA PRO A 149 -21.83 4.21 13.87
C PRO A 149 -22.05 2.79 13.38
N GLY A 150 -20.97 2.02 13.24
CA GLY A 150 -20.98 0.67 12.68
C GLY A 150 -19.84 0.48 11.69
N PHE A 151 -19.83 -0.68 11.05
CA PHE A 151 -18.94 -0.95 9.92
C PHE A 151 -19.67 -0.76 8.61
N HIS A 152 -18.89 -0.38 7.61
CA HIS A 152 -19.39 -0.07 6.30
C HIS A 152 -18.46 -0.71 5.27
N ASP A 153 -19.07 -1.38 4.29
CA ASP A 153 -18.40 -1.72 3.03
C ASP A 153 -18.67 -0.60 2.04
N LEU A 154 -17.62 -0.04 1.45
CA LEU A 154 -17.72 1.05 0.50
C LEU A 154 -17.30 0.56 -0.87
N GLN A 155 -18.28 0.34 -1.73
CA GLN A 155 -18.00 0.08 -3.13
C GLN A 155 -17.61 1.39 -3.81
N VAL A 156 -16.51 1.37 -4.54
CA VAL A 156 -15.96 2.55 -5.21
C VAL A 156 -15.80 2.28 -6.70
N ARG A 157 -16.08 3.29 -7.51
CA ARG A 157 -15.76 3.28 -8.94
C ARG A 157 -15.26 4.63 -9.40
N ALA A 158 -14.43 4.64 -10.44
CA ALA A 158 -13.98 5.85 -11.11
C ALA A 158 -14.61 5.94 -12.49
N ARG A 159 -15.23 7.08 -12.80
CA ARG A 159 -15.52 7.49 -14.18
C ARG A 159 -14.38 8.35 -14.67
N ILE A 160 -13.59 7.85 -15.61
CA ILE A 160 -12.36 8.48 -16.08
C ILE A 160 -12.60 9.04 -17.47
N GLN A 161 -12.25 10.31 -17.66
CA GLN A 161 -12.25 10.99 -18.94
C GLN A 161 -10.83 11.42 -19.26
N TYR A 162 -10.27 10.89 -20.34
CA TYR A 162 -8.92 11.19 -20.81
C TYR A 162 -8.93 12.41 -21.74
N ASP A 163 -7.92 13.26 -21.59
CA ASP A 163 -7.78 14.48 -22.39
C ASP A 163 -7.33 14.14 -23.82
N ALA A 164 -6.34 13.25 -23.94
CA ALA A 164 -5.82 12.72 -25.18
C ALA A 164 -5.28 11.30 -24.96
N LEU A 165 -5.50 10.41 -25.93
CA LEU A 165 -4.98 9.05 -25.96
C LEU A 165 -4.50 8.71 -27.38
N PRO A 166 -3.62 7.71 -27.54
CA PRO A 166 -3.38 7.08 -28.83
C PRO A 166 -4.68 6.69 -29.54
N ASP A 167 -4.67 6.73 -30.86
CA ASP A 167 -5.84 6.35 -31.68
C ASP A 167 -6.29 4.92 -31.39
N GLY A 168 -7.61 4.69 -31.47
CA GLY A 168 -8.22 3.38 -31.22
C GLY A 168 -8.51 3.06 -29.76
N LEU A 169 -8.12 3.92 -28.80
CA LEU A 169 -8.42 3.73 -27.39
C LEU A 169 -9.65 4.55 -26.93
N PRO A 170 -10.48 3.99 -26.01
CA PRO A 170 -11.64 4.70 -25.50
C PRO A 170 -11.20 5.90 -24.64
N ARG A 171 -11.73 7.09 -24.95
CA ARG A 171 -11.47 8.32 -24.19
C ARG A 171 -12.20 8.37 -22.85
N GLU A 172 -13.16 7.49 -22.65
CA GLU A 172 -13.93 7.39 -21.42
C GLU A 172 -13.97 5.94 -20.95
N GLU A 173 -13.85 5.74 -19.65
CA GLU A 173 -14.07 4.43 -19.04
C GLU A 173 -14.71 4.57 -17.66
N THR A 174 -15.44 3.53 -17.24
CA THR A 174 -15.85 3.35 -15.85
C THR A 174 -15.13 2.15 -15.28
N ARG A 175 -14.35 2.36 -14.22
CA ARG A 175 -13.54 1.34 -13.57
C ARG A 175 -14.09 1.04 -12.18
N ALA A 176 -14.39 -0.23 -11.90
CA ALA A 176 -14.59 -0.68 -10.53
C ALA A 176 -13.23 -0.64 -9.80
N LEU A 177 -13.22 -0.07 -8.61
CA LEU A 177 -12.02 0.03 -7.77
C LEU A 177 -12.15 -0.95 -6.61
N PRO A 178 -11.05 -1.28 -5.92
CA PRO A 178 -11.12 -2.06 -4.69
C PRO A 178 -12.12 -1.44 -3.71
N SER A 179 -13.00 -2.29 -3.16
CA SER A 179 -13.91 -1.87 -2.10
C SER A 179 -13.09 -1.43 -0.88
N LEU A 180 -13.56 -0.39 -0.20
CA LEU A 180 -12.94 0.09 1.03
C LEU A 180 -13.80 -0.30 2.20
N HIS A 181 -13.17 -0.71 3.29
CA HIS A 181 -13.87 -0.97 4.53
C HIS A 181 -13.50 0.11 5.55
N TYR A 182 -14.47 0.49 6.37
CA TYR A 182 -14.22 1.38 7.49
C TYR A 182 -15.21 1.14 8.63
N GLY A 183 -14.81 1.50 9.83
CA GLY A 183 -15.68 1.52 11.00
C GLY A 183 -15.79 2.91 11.59
N VAL A 184 -17.03 3.31 11.89
CA VAL A 184 -17.37 4.54 12.56
C VAL A 184 -17.90 4.24 13.95
N TRP A 185 -17.50 5.07 14.90
CA TRP A 185 -17.88 4.90 16.31
C TRP A 185 -18.92 5.96 16.77
N SER A 186 -19.90 5.57 17.62
CA SER A 186 -20.93 6.45 18.20
C SER A 186 -20.50 7.07 19.53
N GLY A 187 -20.76 8.36 19.77
CA GLY A 187 -20.17 9.18 20.83
C GLY A 187 -20.44 8.84 22.32
N ALA A 188 -19.88 9.68 23.19
CA ALA A 188 -20.04 9.85 24.67
C ALA A 188 -19.91 8.61 25.59
N ILE A 189 -20.42 7.45 25.20
CA ILE A 189 -20.25 6.20 25.93
C ILE A 189 -18.93 5.59 25.46
N GLU A 190 -17.83 6.10 26.02
CA GLU A 190 -16.47 5.61 25.84
C GLU A 190 -15.71 6.12 24.62
N ALA A 191 -15.20 7.36 24.74
CA ALA A 191 -13.88 7.71 24.20
C ALA A 191 -12.79 6.66 24.52
N ARG A 192 -13.04 5.70 25.42
CA ARG A 192 -12.21 4.55 25.65
C ARG A 192 -12.26 3.49 24.55
N ALA A 193 -13.21 3.35 23.62
CA ALA A 193 -13.20 2.18 22.70
C ALA A 193 -12.20 2.28 21.52
N VAL A 194 -12.15 3.41 20.80
CA VAL A 194 -11.15 3.61 19.72
C VAL A 194 -9.79 4.01 20.29
N THR A 195 -9.79 4.78 21.37
CA THR A 195 -8.59 4.94 22.19
C THR A 195 -8.17 3.56 22.72
N ARG A 196 -9.06 2.66 23.17
CA ARG A 196 -8.74 1.25 23.55
C ARG A 196 -8.09 0.50 22.42
N PHE A 197 -8.48 0.67 21.16
CA PHE A 197 -7.84 -0.08 20.08
C PHE A 197 -6.36 0.30 19.93
N VAL A 198 -6.09 1.60 19.86
CA VAL A 198 -4.71 2.12 19.90
C VAL A 198 -4.04 1.80 21.24
N GLU A 199 -4.71 2.01 22.36
CA GLU A 199 -4.24 1.81 23.75
C GLU A 199 -3.96 0.34 24.04
N ARG A 200 -4.71 -0.60 23.46
CA ARG A 200 -4.51 -2.04 23.62
C ARG A 200 -3.22 -2.47 22.96
N GLY A 201 -2.91 -1.92 21.78
CA GLY A 201 -1.57 -2.01 21.19
C GLY A 201 -0.52 -1.23 21.98
N ARG A 202 -0.86 -0.06 22.52
CA ARG A 202 0.05 0.81 23.29
C ARG A 202 0.50 0.21 24.61
N TYR A 203 -0.41 -0.48 25.30
CA TYR A 203 -0.26 -0.94 26.67
C TYR A 203 -0.10 -2.46 26.80
N VAL A 204 -0.12 -3.22 25.70
CA VAL A 204 0.30 -4.62 25.75
C VAL A 204 1.77 -4.68 26.19
N SER A 205 2.07 -5.65 27.06
CA SER A 205 3.44 -5.94 27.46
C SER A 205 4.28 -6.39 26.27
N VAL A 206 5.47 -5.82 26.09
CA VAL A 206 6.38 -6.25 25.01
C VAL A 206 6.88 -7.68 25.20
N ALA A 207 6.97 -8.17 26.44
CA ALA A 207 7.29 -9.57 26.73
C ALA A 207 6.21 -10.54 26.19
N ARG A 208 4.96 -10.08 26.07
CA ARG A 208 3.87 -10.86 25.45
C ARG A 208 4.00 -10.91 23.93
N LEU A 209 4.57 -9.87 23.32
CA LEU A 209 4.78 -9.77 21.88
C LEU A 209 6.08 -10.46 21.43
N ASP A 210 7.13 -10.40 22.25
CA ASP A 210 8.40 -11.09 22.06
C ASP A 210 8.96 -11.48 23.43
N ALA A 211 8.96 -12.79 23.75
CA ALA A 211 9.28 -13.32 25.07
C ALA A 211 10.69 -12.98 25.60
N GLY A 212 11.59 -12.52 24.73
CA GLY A 212 12.93 -12.07 25.11
C GLY A 212 13.00 -10.62 25.62
N LEU A 213 11.89 -9.89 25.66
CA LEU A 213 11.82 -8.48 26.03
C LEU A 213 11.31 -8.27 27.46
N PRO A 214 11.57 -7.10 28.09
CA PRO A 214 11.11 -6.79 29.44
C PRO A 214 9.59 -6.73 29.55
N ASP A 215 9.04 -7.00 30.73
CA ASP A 215 7.60 -6.87 30.99
C ASP A 215 7.20 -5.42 31.24
N VAL A 216 7.14 -4.63 30.16
CA VAL A 216 6.72 -3.22 30.17
C VAL A 216 5.78 -2.93 28.99
N PRO A 217 4.89 -1.92 29.09
CA PRO A 217 4.05 -1.47 27.99
C PRO A 217 4.83 -1.14 26.71
N LEU A 218 4.29 -1.53 25.54
CA LEU A 218 4.91 -1.27 24.23
C LEU A 218 5.25 0.20 24.00
N ALA A 219 4.37 1.14 24.33
CA ALA A 219 4.71 2.56 24.22
C ALA A 219 5.90 2.96 25.09
N ILE A 220 6.01 2.43 26.30
CA ILE A 220 7.12 2.76 27.21
C ILE A 220 8.42 2.21 26.62
N TRP A 221 8.40 0.97 26.15
CA TRP A 221 9.56 0.35 25.52
C TRP A 221 9.99 1.08 24.24
N LEU A 222 9.04 1.47 23.36
CA LEU A 222 9.32 2.23 22.14
C LEU A 222 9.97 3.59 22.45
N MET A 223 9.52 4.29 23.50
CA MET A 223 10.13 5.56 23.93
C MET A 223 11.55 5.39 24.51
N GLN A 224 11.94 4.18 24.91
CA GLN A 224 13.28 3.87 25.40
C GLN A 224 14.25 3.48 24.28
N LEU A 225 13.78 3.37 23.03
CA LEU A 225 14.65 3.05 21.91
C LEU A 225 15.66 4.19 21.68
N PRO A 226 16.92 3.85 21.34
CA PRO A 226 17.94 4.86 21.07
C PRO A 226 17.45 5.79 19.95
N TYR A 227 17.50 7.10 20.21
CA TYR A 227 17.14 8.18 19.28
C TYR A 227 15.65 8.40 18.98
N ALA A 228 14.74 7.96 19.86
CA ALA A 228 13.50 8.73 20.01
C ALA A 228 13.92 10.12 20.51
N GLU A 229 14.02 11.12 19.61
CA GLU A 229 14.31 12.49 20.03
C GLU A 229 13.35 12.87 21.16
N PRO A 230 13.80 13.56 22.23
CA PRO A 230 12.91 14.01 23.29
C PRO A 230 11.74 14.82 22.68
N GLY A 231 10.52 14.26 22.72
CA GLY A 231 9.33 14.85 22.12
C GLY A 231 8.84 14.23 20.81
N VAL A 232 9.60 13.30 20.20
CA VAL A 232 9.13 12.47 19.08
C VAL A 232 8.40 11.26 19.66
N GLU A 233 7.12 11.46 19.96
CA GLU A 233 6.23 10.37 20.35
C GLU A 233 5.97 9.45 19.15
N ALA A 234 5.88 8.14 19.41
CA ALA A 234 5.35 7.22 18.41
C ALA A 234 3.94 7.69 18.01
N TYR A 235 3.74 7.90 16.71
CA TYR A 235 2.42 8.18 16.15
C TYR A 235 1.63 6.88 16.06
N TRP A 236 0.50 6.84 16.74
CA TRP A 236 -0.36 5.67 16.76
C TRP A 236 -1.55 5.84 15.83
N ARG A 237 -1.85 4.78 15.07
CA ARG A 237 -3.04 4.71 14.23
C ARG A 237 -3.61 3.30 14.18
N THR A 238 -4.86 3.20 13.80
CA THR A 238 -5.47 1.94 13.37
C THR A 238 -5.16 1.70 11.90
N GLU A 239 -5.00 0.43 11.52
CA GLU A 239 -4.82 0.00 10.13
C GLU A 239 -5.27 -1.45 9.96
N TRP A 240 -5.50 -1.89 8.73
CA TRP A 240 -5.74 -3.30 8.46
C TRP A 240 -4.44 -4.12 8.56
N CYS A 241 -4.44 -5.20 9.32
CA CYS A 241 -3.22 -5.99 9.57
C CYS A 241 -2.59 -6.55 8.28
N THR A 242 -3.41 -6.83 7.26
CA THR A 242 -2.96 -7.28 5.93
C THR A 242 -1.99 -6.31 5.27
N LEU A 243 -2.08 -5.01 5.58
CA LEU A 243 -1.16 -3.99 5.07
C LEU A 243 0.24 -4.06 5.68
N ALA A 244 0.43 -4.78 6.79
CA ALA A 244 1.74 -5.01 7.38
C ALA A 244 2.66 -5.72 6.37
N ALA A 245 2.20 -6.84 5.82
CA ALA A 245 2.92 -7.65 4.84
C ALA A 245 2.70 -7.17 3.39
N HIS A 246 1.55 -6.57 3.09
CA HIS A 246 1.18 -6.14 1.74
C HIS A 246 0.73 -4.67 1.71
N PRO A 247 1.68 -3.70 1.65
CA PRO A 247 1.38 -2.26 1.73
C PRO A 247 0.43 -1.73 0.65
N SER A 248 0.22 -2.53 -0.39
CA SER A 248 -0.61 -2.27 -1.55
C SER A 248 -2.08 -2.65 -1.33
N GLY A 249 -2.36 -3.51 -0.34
CA GLY A 249 -3.71 -4.01 -0.04
C GLY A 249 -4.32 -4.90 -1.12
N GLU A 250 -3.52 -5.35 -2.09
CA GLU A 250 -4.01 -6.06 -3.28
C GLU A 250 -4.76 -7.36 -2.94
N GLY A 251 -5.98 -7.49 -3.44
CA GLY A 251 -6.76 -8.74 -3.41
C GLY A 251 -7.19 -9.21 -2.01
N GLN A 252 -7.04 -8.38 -0.97
CA GLN A 252 -7.22 -8.83 0.40
C GLN A 252 -8.60 -8.51 0.95
N THR A 253 -9.25 -9.53 1.52
CA THR A 253 -10.39 -9.36 2.42
C THR A 253 -9.89 -8.85 3.77
N PHE A 254 -10.12 -7.57 4.03
CA PHE A 254 -9.72 -6.91 5.27
C PHE A 254 -10.54 -7.46 6.43
N SER A 255 -9.93 -8.32 7.24
CA SER A 255 -10.59 -9.06 8.32
C SER A 255 -9.93 -8.85 9.68
N ASP A 256 -8.74 -8.25 9.76
CA ASP A 256 -8.03 -8.03 11.02
C ASP A 256 -7.61 -6.58 11.15
N VAL A 257 -7.73 -6.03 12.36
CA VAL A 257 -7.29 -4.67 12.67
C VAL A 257 -6.07 -4.68 13.55
N CYS A 258 -5.15 -3.81 13.17
CA CYS A 258 -3.91 -3.56 13.83
C CYS A 258 -3.87 -2.15 14.43
N SER A 259 -3.26 -2.06 15.61
CA SER A 259 -2.68 -0.83 16.11
C SER A 259 -1.26 -0.72 15.56
N VAL A 260 -0.96 0.38 14.88
CA VAL A 260 0.35 0.63 14.27
C VAL A 260 1.01 1.78 15.00
N ALA A 261 2.19 1.51 15.57
CA ALA A 261 3.08 2.53 16.10
C ALA A 261 4.10 2.89 15.03
N ALA A 262 4.05 4.11 14.50
CA ALA A 262 5.06 4.65 13.61
C ALA A 262 5.95 5.64 14.36
N PHE A 263 7.26 5.50 14.27
CA PHE A 263 8.19 6.46 14.86
C PHE A 263 9.34 6.74 13.90
N GLN A 264 9.85 7.96 13.97
CA GLN A 264 10.98 8.38 13.16
C GLN A 264 12.27 7.94 13.86
N ALA A 265 13.03 7.09 13.18
CA ALA A 265 14.38 6.73 13.53
C ALA A 265 15.39 7.74 12.93
N PRO A 266 16.68 7.69 13.32
CA PRO A 266 17.71 8.55 12.75
C PRO A 266 17.71 8.56 11.21
N GLN A 267 18.18 9.66 10.63
CA GLN A 267 18.32 9.85 9.18
C GLN A 267 16.99 9.92 8.41
N GLY A 268 15.87 10.16 9.11
CA GLY A 268 14.54 10.31 8.50
C GLY A 268 13.85 8.97 8.16
N THR A 269 14.38 7.87 8.68
CA THR A 269 13.80 6.53 8.54
C THR A 269 12.53 6.43 9.39
N VAL A 270 11.50 5.76 8.89
CA VAL A 270 10.28 5.49 9.67
C VAL A 270 10.22 4.01 9.98
N ALA A 271 10.21 3.66 11.26
CA ALA A 271 9.96 2.31 11.73
C ALA A 271 8.47 2.18 12.12
N GLU A 272 7.89 1.02 11.85
CA GLU A 272 6.51 0.70 12.20
C GLU A 272 6.44 -0.62 12.97
N VAL A 273 5.69 -0.65 14.07
CA VAL A 273 5.34 -1.88 14.81
C VAL A 273 3.84 -2.11 14.69
N TRP A 274 3.46 -3.29 14.21
CA TRP A 274 2.09 -3.67 13.91
C TRP A 274 1.63 -4.73 14.92
N VAL A 275 0.62 -4.37 15.70
CA VAL A 275 0.03 -5.25 16.72
C VAL A 275 -1.42 -5.50 16.33
N LYS A 276 -1.79 -6.75 16.04
CA LYS A 276 -3.18 -7.14 15.86
C LYS A 276 -3.92 -6.96 17.18
N ILE A 277 -5.10 -6.36 17.12
CA ILE A 277 -5.90 -5.98 18.30
C ILE A 277 -7.35 -6.45 18.22
N GLY A 278 -7.80 -6.91 17.06
CA GLY A 278 -9.15 -7.43 16.88
C GLY A 278 -9.37 -8.01 15.49
N ASP A 279 -10.43 -8.81 15.41
CA ASP A 279 -10.94 -9.43 14.20
C ASP A 279 -12.22 -8.69 13.75
N VAL A 280 -12.46 -8.70 12.44
CA VAL A 280 -13.74 -8.39 11.81
C VAL A 280 -14.48 -9.70 11.65
N VAL A 281 -15.59 -9.83 12.34
CA VAL A 281 -16.49 -10.98 12.18
C VAL A 281 -17.63 -10.56 11.27
N ILE A 282 -17.83 -11.31 10.19
CA ILE A 282 -18.94 -11.12 9.26
C ILE A 282 -20.05 -12.11 9.63
N ASP A 283 -21.14 -11.60 10.19
CA ASP A 283 -22.33 -12.37 10.57
C ASP A 283 -23.48 -12.01 9.61
N GLY A 284 -23.63 -12.77 8.53
CA GLY A 284 -24.62 -12.48 7.48
C GLY A 284 -24.21 -11.25 6.65
N GLU A 285 -25.06 -10.23 6.61
CA GLU A 285 -24.78 -8.93 5.95
C GLU A 285 -24.11 -7.90 6.88
N GLN A 286 -23.89 -8.23 8.16
CA GLN A 286 -23.33 -7.30 9.13
C GLN A 286 -21.90 -7.67 9.49
N ALA A 287 -20.99 -6.72 9.35
CA ALA A 287 -19.64 -6.80 9.91
C ALA A 287 -19.62 -6.21 11.33
N ARG A 288 -18.98 -6.91 12.27
CA ARG A 288 -18.77 -6.45 13.64
C ARG A 288 -17.34 -6.71 14.12
N TRP A 289 -16.92 -5.98 15.14
CA TRP A 289 -15.59 -6.11 15.75
C TRP A 289 -15.66 -7.20 16.80
N ALA A 290 -14.71 -8.12 16.78
CA ALA A 290 -14.42 -9.00 17.89
C ALA A 290 -13.05 -8.66 18.44
N GLU A 291 -12.98 -8.37 19.74
CA GLU A 291 -11.69 -8.18 20.39
C GLU A 291 -10.90 -9.49 20.38
N SER A 292 -9.65 -9.44 19.94
CA SER A 292 -8.72 -10.57 19.99
C SER A 292 -7.65 -10.35 21.05
N GLU A 293 -6.97 -11.42 21.47
CA GLU A 293 -5.74 -11.23 22.24
C GLU A 293 -4.70 -10.50 21.38
N PRO A 294 -3.99 -9.48 21.90
CA PRO A 294 -3.01 -8.77 21.09
C PRO A 294 -1.84 -9.67 20.68
N SER A 295 -1.50 -9.65 19.40
CA SER A 295 -0.39 -10.41 18.81
C SER A 295 0.45 -9.52 17.90
N LEU A 296 1.73 -9.84 17.78
CA LEU A 296 2.65 -9.12 16.90
C LEU A 296 2.46 -9.61 15.47
N GLU A 297 2.08 -8.71 14.56
CA GLU A 297 2.10 -8.98 13.12
C GLU A 297 3.50 -8.75 12.53
N GLY A 298 4.21 -7.74 13.04
CA GLY A 298 5.61 -7.53 12.69
C GLY A 298 6.11 -6.14 13.03
N ALA A 299 7.43 -5.99 12.98
CA ALA A 299 8.10 -4.70 12.96
C ALA A 299 8.78 -4.49 11.60
N PHE A 300 8.74 -3.28 11.06
CA PHE A 300 9.18 -2.99 9.69
C PHE A 300 9.91 -1.65 9.63
N LEU A 301 10.82 -1.52 8.65
CA LEU A 301 11.33 -0.22 8.21
C LEU A 301 10.66 0.17 6.90
N ARG A 302 10.15 1.41 6.81
CA ARG A 302 9.35 1.87 5.65
C ARG A 302 10.14 1.86 4.32
N ARG A 303 11.47 1.86 4.37
CA ARG A 303 12.35 1.92 3.20
C ARG A 303 12.96 0.58 2.77
N SER A 304 12.96 -0.46 3.61
CA SER A 304 13.76 -1.67 3.33
C SER A 304 13.09 -2.70 2.41
N GLY A 305 11.85 -2.49 1.96
CA GLY A 305 10.99 -3.60 1.55
C GLY A 305 10.66 -4.46 2.78
N ARG A 306 9.38 -4.76 3.02
CA ARG A 306 8.89 -5.13 4.35
C ARG A 306 9.21 -6.58 4.74
N ALA A 307 10.47 -6.87 5.05
CA ALA A 307 10.85 -8.04 5.82
C ALA A 307 10.43 -7.82 7.29
N PRO A 308 9.64 -8.72 7.90
CA PRO A 308 9.31 -8.59 9.32
C PRO A 308 10.58 -8.76 10.16
N ILE A 309 10.83 -7.79 11.02
CA ILE A 309 11.94 -7.77 11.99
C ILE A 309 11.38 -8.29 13.31
N ARG A 310 12.13 -9.16 13.99
CA ARG A 310 11.82 -9.51 15.39
C ARG A 310 11.85 -8.25 16.24
N LEU A 311 10.86 -8.07 17.10
CA LEU A 311 10.76 -6.86 17.92
C LEU A 311 12.05 -6.62 18.73
N ALA A 312 12.67 -7.67 19.26
CA ALA A 312 13.94 -7.57 19.98
C ALA A 312 15.14 -7.07 19.16
N LEU A 313 15.11 -7.20 17.83
CA LEU A 313 16.18 -6.72 16.95
C LEU A 313 15.98 -5.28 16.49
N LEU A 314 14.78 -4.72 16.70
CA LEU A 314 14.44 -3.36 16.26
C LEU A 314 15.44 -2.30 16.74
N PRO A 315 15.91 -2.27 18.02
CA PRO A 315 16.88 -1.27 18.47
C PRO A 315 18.20 -1.32 17.69
N THR A 316 18.68 -2.52 17.36
CA THR A 316 19.92 -2.70 16.60
C THR A 316 19.72 -2.28 15.15
N VAL A 317 18.63 -2.72 14.52
CA VAL A 317 18.37 -2.49 13.09
C VAL A 317 18.14 -1.00 12.79
N VAL A 318 17.41 -0.26 13.64
CA VAL A 318 17.18 1.19 13.42
C VAL A 318 18.46 2.04 13.54
N THR A 319 19.50 1.50 14.19
CA THR A 319 20.81 2.17 14.33
C THR A 319 21.85 1.70 13.32
N ALA A 320 21.57 0.60 12.60
CA ALA A 320 22.46 0.07 11.59
C ALA A 320 22.40 0.93 10.32
N ALA A 321 23.51 0.95 9.58
CA ALA A 321 23.54 1.55 8.25
C ALA A 321 22.52 0.85 7.32
N GLU A 322 21.95 1.59 6.37
CA GLU A 322 20.90 1.10 5.46
C GLU A 322 21.31 -0.18 4.72
N GLN A 323 22.60 -0.34 4.38
CA GLN A 323 23.12 -1.54 3.71
C GLN A 323 23.04 -2.82 4.57
N ALA A 324 22.92 -2.68 5.89
CA ALA A 324 22.81 -3.79 6.83
C ALA A 324 21.36 -4.12 7.19
N TRP A 325 20.38 -3.41 6.61
CA TRP A 325 18.98 -3.70 6.87
C TRP A 325 18.55 -5.00 6.21
N PRO A 326 17.63 -5.75 6.84
CA PRO A 326 17.06 -6.93 6.23
C PRO A 326 16.32 -6.51 4.95
N THR A 327 16.86 -6.96 3.83
CA THR A 327 16.17 -6.92 2.54
C THR A 327 15.07 -7.99 2.57
N PRO A 328 13.87 -7.72 2.06
CA PRO A 328 12.86 -8.75 1.90
C PRO A 328 13.49 -9.90 1.13
N ALA A 329 13.41 -11.11 1.67
CA ALA A 329 13.57 -12.28 0.83
C ALA A 329 12.55 -12.09 -0.29
N LEU A 330 13.03 -12.04 -1.53
CA LEU A 330 12.19 -12.12 -2.72
C LEU A 330 11.32 -13.37 -2.54
N LEU A 331 10.10 -13.21 -2.04
CA LEU A 331 9.09 -14.25 -2.02
C LEU A 331 8.52 -14.34 -3.43
N VAL A 332 9.38 -14.73 -4.37
CA VAL A 332 8.90 -15.50 -5.51
C VAL A 332 8.45 -16.82 -4.88
N ARG A 333 7.13 -17.04 -4.79
CA ARG A 333 6.65 -18.34 -4.33
C ARG A 333 7.23 -19.39 -5.30
N PRO A 334 7.74 -20.54 -4.82
CA PRO A 334 8.21 -21.60 -5.71
C PRO A 334 7.15 -22.08 -6.72
N ALA A 335 5.86 -21.84 -6.43
CA ALA A 335 4.78 -22.10 -7.38
C ALA A 335 4.77 -21.18 -8.61
N ASP A 336 5.48 -20.05 -8.57
CA ASP A 336 5.68 -19.11 -9.69
C ASP A 336 7.05 -19.32 -10.37
N MET A 337 7.81 -20.34 -9.96
CA MET A 337 9.04 -20.80 -10.62
C MET A 337 8.88 -22.26 -11.02
N THR A 338 8.03 -22.53 -12.01
CA THR A 338 8.22 -23.73 -12.84
C THR A 338 8.42 -23.30 -14.28
N VAL A 339 9.69 -23.38 -14.69
CA VAL A 339 10.09 -23.54 -16.08
C VAL A 339 9.52 -24.88 -16.55
N ASN A 340 8.68 -24.84 -17.58
CA ASN A 340 8.60 -25.88 -18.61
C ASN A 340 8.35 -25.21 -19.96
#